data_AF-A0A7V9FN73-F1
#
_entry.id   AF-A0A7V9FN73-F1
#
_cell.length_a   1.000
_cell.length_b   1.000
_cell.length_c   1.000
_cell.angle_alpha   90.00
_cell.angle_beta   90.00
_cell.angle_gamma   90.00
#
_symmetry.space_group_name_H-M   'P 1'
#
loop_
_entity.id
_entity.type
_entity.pdbx_description
1 polymer ?
#
loop_
_entity_poly.entity_id
_entity_poly.type
_entity_poly.pdbx_seq_one_letter_code
_entity_poly.pdbx_strand_id
1 'polypeptide(L)'
;MLNDYIQTYMGEEFTAKDFRTWGGTLTAAIALAEHGIVESPMDAKRVVAAVMRTVGERLGKTPVVARSSYVSPAVVEQFLDGRTIGDFRHGIYASSEHGVSASIWKSRRC
;
A
#
# COMPACT_ATOMS: atom_id res chain seq x y z
N MET A 1 -26.45 5.00 -5.26
CA MET A 1 -25.53 3.86 -5.52
C MET A 1 -24.31 3.97 -4.61
N LEU A 2 -23.41 2.96 -4.59
CA LEU A 2 -22.25 2.93 -3.67
C LEU A 2 -21.35 4.18 -3.74
N ASN A 3 -21.15 4.75 -4.93
CA ASN A 3 -20.33 5.96 -5.08
C ASN A 3 -20.96 7.15 -4.35
N ASP A 4 -22.26 7.35 -4.46
CA ASP A 4 -22.96 8.45 -3.76
C ASP A 4 -22.78 8.34 -2.24
N TYR A 5 -22.79 7.11 -1.70
CA TYR A 5 -22.49 6.86 -0.28
C TYR A 5 -21.04 7.24 0.05
N ILE A 6 -20.08 6.78 -0.75
CA ILE A 6 -18.67 7.13 -0.55
C ILE A 6 -18.45 8.64 -0.58
N GLN A 7 -19.04 9.32 -1.57
CA GLN A 7 -18.89 10.77 -1.74
C GLN A 7 -19.53 11.55 -0.58
N THR A 8 -20.68 11.09 -0.10
CA THR A 8 -21.37 11.70 1.06
C THR A 8 -20.48 11.70 2.32
N TYR A 9 -19.71 10.64 2.55
CA TYR A 9 -18.95 10.48 3.80
C TYR A 9 -17.45 10.78 3.67
N MET A 10 -16.87 10.73 2.47
CA MET A 10 -15.43 10.93 2.27
C MET A 10 -15.08 12.15 1.40
N GLY A 11 -16.05 12.72 0.69
CA GLY A 11 -15.82 13.80 -0.29
C GLY A 11 -15.94 13.31 -1.73
N GLU A 12 -16.27 14.24 -2.64
CA GLU A 12 -16.51 13.95 -4.06
C GLU A 12 -15.26 13.47 -4.81
N GLU A 13 -14.08 13.75 -4.26
CA GLU A 13 -12.79 13.32 -4.81
C GLU A 13 -12.53 11.81 -4.66
N PHE A 14 -13.29 11.11 -3.81
CA PHE A 14 -13.15 9.68 -3.58
C PHE A 14 -14.26 8.87 -4.25
N THR A 15 -13.88 7.69 -4.72
CA THR A 15 -14.75 6.75 -5.40
C THR A 15 -14.46 5.32 -4.93
N ALA A 16 -15.32 4.37 -5.32
CA ALA A 16 -15.05 2.95 -5.10
C ALA A 16 -13.72 2.48 -5.72
N LYS A 17 -13.16 3.20 -6.70
CA LYS A 17 -11.87 2.88 -7.32
C LYS A 17 -10.71 3.09 -6.34
N ASP A 18 -10.77 4.14 -5.52
CA ASP A 18 -9.69 4.52 -4.61
C ASP A 18 -9.50 3.49 -3.49
N PHE A 19 -10.57 2.82 -3.09
CA PHE A 19 -10.48 1.68 -2.19
C PHE A 19 -9.76 0.47 -2.79
N ARG A 20 -9.89 0.25 -4.11
CA ARG A 20 -9.19 -0.85 -4.78
C ARG A 20 -7.71 -0.59 -4.91
N THR A 21 -7.31 0.67 -5.18
CA THR A 21 -5.89 1.07 -5.24
C THR A 21 -5.26 1.10 -3.84
N TRP A 22 -5.97 1.63 -2.86
CA TRP A 22 -5.52 1.59 -1.46
C TRP A 22 -5.37 0.16 -0.95
N GLY A 23 -6.38 -0.69 -1.15
CA GLY A 23 -6.36 -2.09 -0.73
C GLY A 23 -5.31 -2.93 -1.45
N GLY A 24 -5.10 -2.70 -2.75
CA GLY A 24 -4.03 -3.34 -3.53
C GLY A 24 -2.64 -2.97 -3.01
N THR A 25 -2.42 -1.68 -2.76
CA THR A 25 -1.17 -1.15 -2.20
C THR A 25 -0.89 -1.69 -0.81
N LEU A 26 -1.88 -1.68 0.09
CA LEU A 26 -1.73 -2.21 1.45
C LEU A 26 -1.44 -3.72 1.44
N THR A 27 -2.15 -4.48 0.61
CA THR A 27 -1.91 -5.92 0.44
C THR A 27 -0.48 -6.18 -0.02
N ALA A 28 0.02 -5.43 -1.00
CA ALA A 28 1.39 -5.55 -1.47
C ALA A 28 2.40 -5.23 -0.36
N ALA A 29 2.20 -4.15 0.39
CA ALA A 29 3.10 -3.73 1.46
C ALA A 29 3.21 -4.79 2.57
N ILE A 30 2.09 -5.40 2.96
CA ILE A 30 2.06 -6.47 3.95
C ILE A 30 2.78 -7.71 3.43
N ALA A 31 2.44 -8.17 2.22
CA ALA A 31 3.05 -9.37 1.64
C ALA A 31 4.57 -9.23 1.43
N LEU A 32 5.04 -8.04 1.02
CA LEU A 32 6.47 -7.75 0.92
C LEU A 32 7.16 -7.80 2.29
N ALA A 33 6.51 -7.30 3.34
CA ALA A 33 7.03 -7.39 4.70
C ALA A 33 7.08 -8.84 5.23
N GLU A 34 6.06 -9.65 4.90
CA GLU A 34 6.01 -11.08 5.27
C GLU A 34 7.10 -11.90 4.57
N HIS A 35 7.46 -11.56 3.33
CA HIS A 35 8.59 -12.17 2.64
C HIS A 35 9.95 -11.80 3.25
N GLY A 36 10.05 -10.63 3.89
CA GLY A 36 11.29 -10.11 4.47
C GLY A 36 12.23 -9.48 3.43
N ILE A 37 13.17 -8.67 3.91
CA ILE A 37 14.21 -8.06 3.09
C ILE A 37 15.24 -9.12 2.69
N VAL A 38 15.63 -9.10 1.42
CA VAL A 38 16.64 -9.98 0.84
C VAL A 38 17.82 -9.16 0.34
N GLU A 39 19.04 -9.70 0.47
CA GLU A 39 20.27 -8.96 0.15
C GLU A 39 20.52 -8.84 -1.36
N SER A 40 20.02 -9.82 -2.13
CA SER A 40 20.24 -9.92 -3.57
C SER A 40 19.18 -9.11 -4.35
N PRO A 41 19.59 -8.16 -5.21
CA PRO A 41 18.64 -7.42 -6.06
C PRO A 41 17.83 -8.32 -6.99
N MET A 42 18.38 -9.47 -7.39
CA MET A 42 17.66 -10.44 -8.20
C MET A 42 16.57 -11.14 -7.41
N ASP A 43 16.84 -11.49 -6.15
CA ASP A 43 15.86 -12.13 -5.28
C ASP A 43 14.77 -11.15 -4.86
N ALA A 44 15.12 -9.88 -4.63
CA ALA A 44 14.13 -8.84 -4.36
C ALA A 44 13.14 -8.69 -5.52
N LYS A 45 13.63 -8.72 -6.77
CA LYS A 45 12.77 -8.71 -7.97
C LYS A 45 11.88 -9.96 -8.06
N ARG A 46 12.36 -11.13 -7.64
CA ARG A 46 11.56 -12.37 -7.60
C ARG A 46 10.44 -12.28 -6.57
N VAL A 47 10.73 -11.73 -5.39
CA VAL A 47 9.75 -11.47 -4.33
C VAL A 47 8.68 -10.50 -4.83
N VAL A 48 9.07 -9.37 -5.44
CA VAL A 48 8.13 -8.41 -6.03
C VAL A 48 7.23 -9.09 -7.05
N ALA A 49 7.79 -9.91 -7.96
CA ALA A 49 7.01 -10.63 -8.94
C ALA A 49 6.01 -11.62 -8.31
N ALA A 50 6.39 -12.28 -7.20
CA ALA A 50 5.50 -13.16 -6.45
C ALA A 50 4.34 -12.38 -5.80
N VAL A 51 4.65 -11.27 -5.13
CA VAL A 51 3.62 -10.42 -4.51
C VAL A 51 2.64 -9.88 -5.54
N MET A 52 3.11 -9.45 -6.73
CA MET A 52 2.19 -8.99 -7.78
C MET A 52 1.25 -10.09 -8.28
N ARG A 53 1.65 -11.37 -8.23
CA ARG A 53 0.75 -12.49 -8.52
C ARG A 53 -0.35 -12.60 -7.48
N THR A 54 0.03 -12.59 -6.20
CA THR A 54 -0.93 -12.63 -5.08
C THR A 54 -1.93 -11.47 -5.10
N VAL A 55 -1.45 -10.25 -5.37
CA VAL A 55 -2.33 -9.07 -5.47
C VAL A 55 -3.26 -9.20 -6.68
N GLY A 56 -2.74 -9.65 -7.83
CA GLY A 56 -3.53 -9.91 -9.03
C GLY A 56 -4.65 -10.92 -8.78
N GLU A 57 -4.33 -12.06 -8.17
CA GLU A 57 -5.28 -13.10 -7.80
C GLU A 57 -6.40 -12.56 -6.89
N ARG A 58 -6.05 -11.81 -5.85
CA ARG A 58 -7.02 -11.19 -4.93
C ARG A 58 -7.96 -10.20 -5.62
N LEU A 59 -7.47 -9.46 -6.61
CA LEU A 59 -8.24 -8.43 -7.32
C LEU A 59 -8.95 -8.97 -8.58
N GLY A 60 -8.73 -10.23 -8.95
CA GLY A 60 -9.18 -10.78 -10.24
C GLY A 60 -8.56 -10.06 -11.44
N LYS A 61 -7.28 -9.68 -11.32
CA LYS A 61 -6.49 -8.97 -12.35
C LYS A 61 -5.19 -9.71 -12.64
N THR A 62 -4.58 -9.42 -13.79
CA THR A 62 -3.25 -9.95 -14.10
C THR A 62 -2.20 -9.29 -13.19
N PRO A 63 -1.06 -9.94 -12.93
CA PRO A 63 0.02 -9.35 -12.13
C PRO A 63 0.52 -8.02 -12.69
N VAL A 64 0.53 -7.89 -14.02
CA VAL A 64 0.92 -6.67 -14.73
C VAL A 64 -0.06 -5.53 -14.43
N VAL A 65 -1.38 -5.81 -14.51
CA VAL A 65 -2.42 -4.81 -14.21
C VAL A 65 -2.44 -4.46 -12.73
N ALA A 66 -2.27 -5.43 -11.84
CA ALA A 66 -2.15 -5.18 -10.40
C ALA A 66 -1.00 -4.20 -10.11
N ARG A 67 0.19 -4.46 -10.68
CA ARG A 67 1.37 -3.61 -10.51
C ARG A 67 1.18 -2.20 -11.06
N SER A 68 0.58 -2.04 -12.24
CA SER A 68 0.49 -0.74 -12.90
C SER A 68 -0.68 0.11 -12.44
N SER A 69 -1.75 -0.50 -11.90
CA SER A 69 -3.03 0.18 -11.70
C SER A 69 -3.57 0.09 -10.27
N TYR A 70 -3.03 -0.78 -9.42
CA TYR A 70 -3.56 -1.02 -8.06
C TYR A 70 -2.52 -0.94 -6.96
N VAL A 71 -1.22 -1.01 -7.29
CA VAL A 71 -0.13 -0.93 -6.31
C VAL A 71 0.65 0.35 -6.52
N SER A 72 0.81 1.14 -5.46
CA SER A 72 1.69 2.31 -5.48
C SER A 72 3.15 1.89 -5.74
N PRO A 73 3.85 2.50 -6.72
CA PRO A 73 5.26 2.23 -7.00
C PRO A 73 6.16 2.42 -5.77
N ALA A 74 5.83 3.39 -4.90
CA ALA A 74 6.61 3.71 -3.71
C ALA A 74 6.78 2.51 -2.76
N VAL A 75 5.79 1.62 -2.67
CA VAL A 75 5.89 0.41 -1.83
C VAL A 75 6.92 -0.57 -2.40
N VAL A 76 6.97 -0.69 -3.73
CA VAL A 76 7.96 -1.54 -4.41
C VAL A 76 9.36 -0.94 -4.31
N GLU A 77 9.48 0.37 -4.51
CA GLU A 77 10.74 1.11 -4.39
C GLU A 77 11.32 0.98 -2.98
N GLN A 78 10.50 1.19 -1.94
CA GLN A 78 10.94 1.02 -0.55
C GLN A 78 11.42 -0.39 -0.26
N PHE A 79 10.74 -1.42 -0.77
CA PHE A 79 11.18 -2.80 -0.60
C PHE A 79 12.52 -3.07 -1.28
N LEU A 80 12.72 -2.56 -2.50
CA LEU A 80 13.99 -2.67 -3.21
C LEU A 80 15.13 -1.91 -2.50
N ASP A 81 14.80 -0.87 -1.75
CA ASP A 81 15.73 -0.14 -0.88
C ASP A 81 15.94 -0.79 0.50
N GLY A 82 15.40 -2.00 0.72
CA GLY A 82 15.55 -2.71 1.99
C GLY A 82 14.67 -2.21 3.12
N ARG A 83 13.54 -1.55 2.81
CA ARG A 83 12.54 -1.07 3.78
C ARG A 83 11.18 -1.70 3.56
N THR A 84 10.44 -1.92 4.65
CA THR A 84 9.08 -2.47 4.63
C THR A 84 8.14 -1.64 5.50
N ILE A 85 6.84 -1.95 5.48
CA ILE A 85 5.87 -1.33 6.39
C ILE A 85 6.23 -1.53 7.88
N GLY A 86 7.00 -2.57 8.22
CA GLY A 86 7.49 -2.81 9.57
C GLY A 86 8.37 -1.68 10.12
N ASP A 87 9.14 -1.03 9.26
CA ASP A 87 10.04 0.07 9.64
C ASP A 87 9.27 1.33 10.06
N PHE A 88 8.05 1.50 9.55
CA PHE A 88 7.18 2.64 9.86
C PHE A 88 6.27 2.39 11.07
N ARG A 89 6.25 1.17 11.62
CA ARG A 89 5.35 0.79 12.74
C ARG A 89 5.74 1.43 14.08
N HIS A 90 6.96 1.95 14.19
CA HIS A 90 7.53 2.48 15.44
C HIS A 90 7.09 3.91 15.81
N GLY A 91 6.20 4.55 15.03
CA GLY A 91 5.72 5.91 15.29
C GLY A 91 4.35 6.04 15.97
N ILE A 92 3.59 4.95 16.13
CA ILE A 92 2.16 5.04 16.56
C ILE A 92 1.97 4.80 18.07
N TYR A 93 2.90 4.08 18.73
CA TYR A 93 2.80 3.80 20.17
C TYR A 93 3.76 4.62 21.05
N ALA A 94 4.67 5.41 20.47
CA ALA A 94 5.62 6.22 21.23
C ALA A 94 5.10 7.63 21.60
N SER A 95 3.90 8.02 21.13
CA SER A 95 3.35 9.38 21.30
C SER A 95 1.94 9.41 21.90
N SER A 96 1.47 8.31 22.52
CA SER A 96 0.10 8.17 23.03
C SER A 96 -0.16 8.89 24.36
N GLU A 97 0.29 10.13 24.52
CA GLU A 97 -0.35 11.07 25.46
C GLU A 97 -1.25 12.07 24.75
N HIS A 98 -1.14 12.26 23.43
CA HIS A 98 -2.03 13.15 22.69
C HIS A 98 -2.49 12.46 21.40
N GLY A 99 -3.81 12.25 21.28
CA GLY A 99 -4.45 11.50 20.22
C GLY A 99 -3.99 11.90 18.81
N VAL A 100 -4.01 10.94 17.90
CA VAL A 100 -3.61 11.11 16.50
C VAL A 100 -4.37 12.29 15.89
N SER A 101 -3.68 13.42 15.75
CA SER A 101 -4.24 14.62 15.15
C SER A 101 -4.42 14.39 13.65
N ALA A 102 -5.61 14.68 13.13
CA ALA A 102 -5.96 14.68 11.71
C ALA A 102 -5.08 15.60 10.83
N SER A 103 -4.12 16.32 11.43
CA SER A 103 -3.12 17.14 10.76
C SER A 103 -2.00 16.34 10.07
N ILE A 104 -1.76 15.08 10.45
CA ILE A 104 -0.71 14.24 9.85
C ILE A 104 -0.97 13.97 8.36
N TRP A 105 -2.23 13.86 7.95
CA TRP A 105 -2.62 13.56 6.57
C TRP A 105 -2.45 14.73 5.57
N LYS A 106 -2.28 15.99 6.03
CA LYS A 106 -2.23 17.16 5.13
C LYS A 106 -0.84 17.49 4.57
N SER A 107 0.24 16.91 5.10
CA SER A 107 1.61 17.41 4.85
C SER A 107 2.46 16.62 3.84
N ARG A 108 1.98 15.48 3.32
CA ARG A 108 2.75 14.67 2.35
C ARG A 108 1.87 14.25 1.18
N ARG A 109 1.50 15.23 0.36
CA ARG A 109 1.01 15.01 -1.01
C ARG A 109 2.22 14.93 -1.93
N CYS A 110 2.59 13.71 -2.32
CA CYS A 110 3.18 13.45 -3.64
C CYS A 110 2.04 13.09 -4.58
#